data_AF-A0A929BGT1-F1
#
_entry.id   AF-A0A929BGT1-F1
#
_cell.length_a   1.000
_cell.length_b   1.000
_cell.length_c   1.000
_cell.angle_alpha   90.00
_cell.angle_beta   90.00
_cell.angle_gamma   90.00
#
_symmetry.space_group_name_H-M   'P 1'
#
loop_
_entity.id
_entity.type
_entity.pdbx_description
1 polymer ?
#
loop_
_entity_poly.entity_id
_entity_poly.type
_entity_poly.pdbx_seq_one_letter_code
_entity_poly.pdbx_strand_id
1 'polypeptide(L)'
;MKENKKIYFASDAHLGLPSYEKSLEREKLLVKWLDEIKIDASEIYLLGDIFDFWYEYKKVIPRGFTRFLGKISELTDKGIAVYFFTGNHDLWITDYLPKETGVILHREPVTKIINGKKFFLAHGDGLGPGDRGYKRLKKIFTSPILHWLFSRIHPNAAFSIAHKWSNSSREAKGLVAESFKGVDKENLVVFAKEELKYEHFDYMIFGHRHVPIVLQLEDNCQFVNLGDWITHFTYAVFDGDKLELKEYR
;
A
#
# COMPACT_ATOMS: atom_id res chain seq x y z
N MET A 1 13.47 19.27 -3.04
CA MET A 1 14.20 17.99 -3.23
C MET A 1 15.60 18.31 -3.73
N LYS A 2 16.63 17.48 -3.47
CA LYS A 2 17.96 17.65 -4.10
C LYS A 2 17.85 17.43 -5.62
N GLU A 3 18.70 18.08 -6.39
CA GLU A 3 18.76 17.94 -7.84
C GLU A 3 18.97 16.47 -8.25
N ASN A 4 18.28 16.00 -9.30
CA ASN A 4 18.29 14.61 -9.80
C ASN A 4 17.82 13.52 -8.83
N LYS A 5 17.14 13.86 -7.72
CA LYS A 5 16.45 12.87 -6.89
C LYS A 5 15.00 12.72 -7.32
N LYS A 6 14.42 11.55 -7.04
CA LYS A 6 13.03 11.21 -7.35
C LYS A 6 12.31 10.69 -6.11
N ILE A 7 10.99 10.61 -6.19
CA ILE A 7 10.14 9.97 -5.19
C ILE A 7 9.36 8.85 -5.85
N TYR A 8 9.32 7.69 -5.20
CA TYR A 8 8.70 6.49 -5.75
C TYR A 8 7.51 6.05 -4.91
N PHE A 9 6.47 5.54 -5.57
CA PHE A 9 5.23 5.08 -4.94
C PHE A 9 4.88 3.69 -5.48
N ALA A 10 4.61 2.75 -4.58
CA ALA A 10 4.16 1.39 -4.91
C ALA A 10 3.16 0.91 -3.87
N SER A 11 2.31 -0.07 -4.20
CA SER A 11 1.33 -0.65 -3.29
C SER A 11 0.96 -2.06 -3.74
N ASP A 12 0.09 -2.73 -2.96
CA ASP A 12 -0.61 -3.94 -3.39
C ASP A 12 0.35 -5.04 -3.90
N ALA A 13 1.44 -5.24 -3.16
CA ALA A 13 2.38 -6.31 -3.46
C ALA A 13 1.89 -7.67 -2.98
N HIS A 14 1.03 -7.71 -1.95
CA HIS A 14 0.41 -8.94 -1.43
C HIS A 14 1.39 -10.11 -1.25
N LEU A 15 2.59 -9.86 -0.74
CA LEU A 15 3.56 -10.91 -0.47
C LEU A 15 2.91 -11.95 0.46
N GLY A 16 2.92 -13.22 0.02
CA GLY A 16 2.19 -14.33 0.61
C GLY A 16 1.33 -15.09 -0.40
N LEU A 17 0.93 -14.45 -1.51
CA LEU A 17 0.05 -15.04 -2.53
C LEU A 17 0.73 -15.53 -3.81
N PRO A 18 0.05 -16.45 -4.54
CA PRO A 18 -0.92 -17.43 -4.05
C PRO A 18 -0.25 -18.63 -3.37
N SER A 19 1.05 -18.80 -3.62
CA SER A 19 1.90 -19.83 -3.02
C SER A 19 3.21 -19.21 -2.59
N TYR A 20 4.00 -19.96 -1.82
CA TYR A 20 5.34 -19.52 -1.41
C TYR A 20 6.23 -19.22 -2.63
N GLU A 21 6.23 -20.09 -3.63
CA GLU A 21 7.08 -19.97 -4.83
C GLU A 21 6.74 -18.71 -5.62
N LYS A 22 5.45 -18.48 -5.87
CA LYS A 22 4.98 -17.29 -6.61
C LYS A 22 5.15 -16.01 -5.83
N SER A 23 4.95 -16.05 -4.52
CA SER A 23 5.28 -14.91 -3.66
C SER A 23 6.77 -14.63 -3.66
N LEU A 24 7.63 -15.64 -3.70
CA LEU A 24 9.09 -15.47 -3.69
C LEU A 24 9.60 -14.88 -5.03
N GLU A 25 9.03 -15.30 -6.15
CA GLU A 25 9.28 -14.68 -7.46
C GLU A 25 8.98 -13.17 -7.41
N ARG A 26 7.79 -12.81 -6.89
CA ARG A 26 7.37 -11.41 -6.72
C ARG A 26 8.22 -10.64 -5.72
N GLU A 27 8.56 -11.25 -4.59
CA GLU A 27 9.45 -10.64 -3.58
C GLU A 27 10.79 -10.28 -4.20
N LYS A 28 11.39 -11.19 -4.97
CA LYS A 28 12.67 -10.93 -5.67
C LYS A 28 12.55 -9.80 -6.68
N LEU A 29 11.46 -9.74 -7.44
CA LEU A 29 11.23 -8.68 -8.41
C LEU A 29 11.08 -7.32 -7.74
N LEU A 30 10.28 -7.24 -6.67
CA LEU A 30 10.10 -6.02 -5.89
C LEU A 30 11.43 -5.56 -5.25
N VAL A 31 12.21 -6.50 -4.71
CA VAL A 31 13.54 -6.20 -4.15
C VAL A 31 14.50 -5.72 -5.23
N LYS A 32 14.45 -6.28 -6.45
CA LYS A 32 15.27 -5.83 -7.57
C LYS A 32 14.91 -4.40 -7.96
N TRP A 33 13.63 -4.07 -8.09
CA TRP A 33 13.19 -2.70 -8.36
C TRP A 33 13.64 -1.73 -7.26
N LEU A 34 13.43 -2.08 -5.99
CA LEU A 34 13.91 -1.29 -4.85
C LEU A 34 15.42 -1.08 -4.90
N ASP A 35 16.17 -2.09 -5.37
CA ASP A 35 17.62 -1.99 -5.53
C ASP A 35 18.05 -1.03 -6.64
N GLU A 36 17.27 -0.94 -7.72
CA GLU A 36 17.53 -0.05 -8.86
C GLU A 36 17.20 1.40 -8.51
N ILE A 37 16.03 1.65 -7.92
CA ILE A 37 15.59 3.02 -7.60
C ILE A 37 16.40 3.65 -6.45
N LYS A 38 17.09 2.86 -5.62
CA LYS A 38 17.86 3.38 -4.47
C LYS A 38 18.91 4.43 -4.86
N ILE A 39 19.35 4.42 -6.12
CA ILE A 39 20.37 5.31 -6.65
C ILE A 39 19.87 6.77 -6.62
N ASP A 40 18.64 7.00 -7.06
CA ASP A 40 18.05 8.32 -7.20
C ASP A 40 16.82 8.56 -6.30
N ALA A 41 16.38 7.57 -5.52
CA ALA A 41 15.33 7.76 -4.53
C ALA A 41 15.75 8.76 -3.45
N SER A 42 14.87 9.72 -3.19
CA SER A 42 14.88 10.55 -1.98
C SER A 42 13.91 10.01 -0.94
N GLU A 43 12.74 9.59 -1.39
CA GLU A 43 11.68 9.02 -0.56
C GLU A 43 11.00 7.87 -1.32
N ILE A 44 10.55 6.86 -0.59
CA ILE A 44 9.78 5.73 -1.11
C ILE A 44 8.49 5.62 -0.29
N TYR A 45 7.37 5.53 -0.98
CA TYR A 45 6.04 5.40 -0.39
C TYR A 45 5.46 4.03 -0.76
N LEU A 46 5.17 3.23 0.26
CA LEU A 46 4.51 1.94 0.15
C LEU A 46 3.06 2.10 0.62
N LEU A 47 2.13 2.31 -0.31
CA LEU A 47 0.74 2.70 -0.04
C LEU A 47 -0.18 1.51 0.30
N GLY A 48 0.24 0.68 1.27
CA GLY A 48 -0.58 -0.42 1.81
C GLY A 48 -0.59 -1.71 1.01
N ASP A 49 -1.06 -2.76 1.67
CA ASP A 49 -1.21 -4.12 1.14
C ASP A 49 0.10 -4.69 0.56
N ILE A 50 1.23 -4.44 1.24
CA ILE A 50 2.52 -5.01 0.84
C ILE A 50 2.56 -6.51 1.19
N PHE A 51 1.95 -6.90 2.30
CA PHE A 51 1.77 -8.30 2.70
C PHE A 51 0.32 -8.71 2.48
N ASP A 52 0.09 -9.95 2.05
CA ASP A 52 -1.26 -10.53 1.97
C ASP A 52 -1.89 -10.72 3.36
N PHE A 53 -1.06 -10.91 4.37
CA PHE A 53 -1.50 -10.90 5.75
C PHE A 53 -0.29 -10.66 6.66
N TRP A 54 -0.39 -9.64 7.50
CA TRP A 54 0.64 -9.35 8.51
C TRP A 54 0.02 -9.20 9.88
N TYR A 55 0.61 -9.87 10.87
CA TYR A 55 0.19 -9.78 12.25
C TYR A 55 1.39 -9.89 13.19
N GLU A 56 1.58 -8.88 14.05
CA GLU A 56 2.69 -8.81 14.99
C GLU A 56 2.29 -9.37 16.36
N TYR A 57 2.75 -10.58 16.68
CA TYR A 57 2.71 -11.04 18.07
C TYR A 57 3.85 -10.42 18.85
N LYS A 58 3.69 -10.34 20.17
CA LYS A 58 4.71 -9.82 21.10
C LYS A 58 6.12 -10.41 20.91
N LYS A 59 6.23 -11.65 20.44
CA LYS A 59 7.52 -12.35 20.25
C LYS A 59 7.61 -13.16 18.95
N VAL A 60 6.57 -13.13 18.12
CA VAL A 60 6.47 -13.99 16.93
C VAL A 60 5.99 -13.14 15.76
N ILE A 61 6.69 -13.25 14.64
CA ILE A 61 6.44 -12.50 13.41
C ILE A 61 6.22 -13.53 12.29
N PRO A 62 5.41 -13.21 11.26
CA PRO A 62 5.23 -14.10 10.11
C PRO A 62 6.57 -14.55 9.54
N ARG A 63 6.68 -15.84 9.23
CA ARG A 63 7.85 -16.39 8.53
C ARG A 63 7.82 -15.96 7.06
N GLY A 64 8.98 -15.61 6.52
CA GLY A 64 9.15 -15.23 5.11
C GLY A 64 9.53 -13.77 4.94
N PHE A 65 9.49 -13.30 3.69
CA PHE A 65 9.70 -11.90 3.30
C PHE A 65 11.06 -11.30 3.70
N THR A 66 12.03 -12.16 4.06
CA THR A 66 13.32 -11.75 4.59
C THR A 66 14.11 -10.88 3.61
N ARG A 67 13.96 -11.08 2.30
CA ARG A 67 14.68 -10.28 1.30
C ARG A 67 14.06 -8.88 1.23
N PHE A 68 12.74 -8.81 1.23
CA PHE A 68 12.04 -7.54 1.28
C PHE A 68 12.35 -6.77 2.57
N LEU A 69 12.22 -7.40 3.74
CA LEU A 69 12.53 -6.78 5.02
C LEU A 69 13.99 -6.31 5.11
N GLY A 70 14.93 -7.14 4.64
CA GLY A 70 16.34 -6.77 4.57
C GLY A 70 16.60 -5.61 3.61
N LYS A 71 15.93 -5.57 2.45
CA LYS A 71 16.04 -4.47 1.48
C LYS A 71 15.51 -3.16 2.05
N ILE A 72 14.36 -3.19 2.72
CA ILE A 72 13.79 -2.00 3.34
C ILE A 72 14.71 -1.47 4.45
N SER A 73 15.24 -2.36 5.29
CA SER A 73 16.20 -1.99 6.34
C SER A 73 17.49 -1.39 5.74
N GLU A 74 18.02 -1.97 4.65
CA GLU A 74 19.17 -1.40 3.94
C GLU A 74 18.89 0.02 3.42
N LEU A 75 17.69 0.28 2.90
CA LEU A 75 17.31 1.59 2.38
C LEU A 75 17.22 2.64 3.49
N THR A 76 16.58 2.31 4.61
CA THR A 76 16.41 3.22 5.75
C THR A 76 17.74 3.46 6.47
N ASP A 77 18.60 2.44 6.62
CA ASP A 77 19.96 2.58 7.16
C ASP A 77 20.85 3.49 6.29
N LYS A 78 20.61 3.52 4.98
CA LYS A 78 21.25 4.47 4.04
C LYS A 78 20.68 5.88 4.11
N GLY A 79 19.65 6.10 4.91
CA GLY A 79 18.97 7.40 5.06
C GLY A 79 17.93 7.70 3.99
N ILE A 80 17.49 6.72 3.21
CA ILE A 80 16.35 6.88 2.30
C ILE A 80 15.07 6.70 3.13
N ALA A 81 14.24 7.73 3.20
CA ALA A 81 13.00 7.66 3.96
C ALA A 81 12.01 6.73 3.26
N VAL A 82 11.57 5.69 3.96
CA VAL A 82 10.54 4.76 3.51
C VAL A 82 9.28 4.98 4.34
N TYR A 83 8.23 5.49 3.70
CA TYR A 83 6.92 5.70 4.29
C TYR A 83 6.06 4.47 4.00
N PHE A 84 5.62 3.78 5.03
CA PHE A 84 4.82 2.57 4.92
C PHE A 84 3.39 2.88 5.39
N PHE A 85 2.41 2.74 4.52
CA PHE A 85 1.00 2.88 4.87
C PHE A 85 0.42 1.51 5.16
N THR A 86 -0.42 1.39 6.17
CA THR A 86 -1.23 0.17 6.33
C THR A 86 -2.38 0.20 5.34
N GLY A 87 -2.58 -0.89 4.62
CA GLY A 87 -3.79 -1.22 3.90
C GLY A 87 -4.69 -2.16 4.68
N ASN A 88 -5.62 -2.83 4.00
CA ASN A 88 -6.59 -3.72 4.64
C ASN A 88 -6.04 -5.11 4.98
N HIS A 89 -4.91 -5.53 4.41
CA HIS A 89 -4.26 -6.81 4.71
C HIS A 89 -3.16 -6.73 5.77
N ASP A 90 -2.60 -5.55 6.00
CA ASP A 90 -1.49 -5.29 6.92
C ASP A 90 -1.85 -4.28 8.03
N LEU A 91 -3.14 -4.21 8.39
CA LEU A 91 -3.70 -3.40 9.49
C LEU A 91 -3.03 -3.64 10.86
N TRP A 92 -2.51 -4.85 11.10
CA TRP A 92 -1.91 -5.24 12.39
C TRP A 92 -0.39 -5.11 12.42
N ILE A 93 0.20 -4.31 11.53
CA ILE A 93 1.52 -3.75 11.78
C ILE A 93 1.40 -2.82 13.01
N THR A 94 2.16 -3.09 14.07
CA THR A 94 2.18 -2.25 15.28
C THR A 94 3.49 -1.49 15.37
N ASP A 95 4.50 -2.12 15.93
CA ASP A 95 5.73 -1.48 16.36
C ASP A 95 6.95 -2.28 15.94
N TYR A 96 6.83 -3.57 15.61
CA TYR A 96 7.97 -4.37 15.18
C TYR A 96 8.49 -3.88 13.83
N LEU A 97 7.64 -3.83 12.78
CA LEU A 97 8.10 -3.41 11.45
C LEU A 97 8.80 -2.04 11.46
N PRO A 98 8.22 -0.95 12.00
CA PRO A 98 8.91 0.34 12.04
C PRO A 98 10.17 0.34 12.92
N LYS A 99 10.19 -0.38 14.05
CA LYS A 99 11.38 -0.43 14.92
C LYS A 99 12.54 -1.18 14.29
N GLU A 100 12.27 -2.31 13.64
CA GLU A 100 13.32 -3.18 13.08
C GLU A 100 13.81 -2.71 11.71
N THR A 101 12.93 -2.10 10.91
CA THR A 101 13.25 -1.71 9.52
C THR A 101 13.39 -0.21 9.32
N GLY A 102 13.14 0.61 10.34
CA GLY A 102 13.27 2.07 10.25
C GLY A 102 12.20 2.77 9.41
N VAL A 103 11.16 2.06 8.95
CA VAL A 103 10.07 2.68 8.16
C VAL A 103 9.24 3.65 8.98
N ILE A 104 8.72 4.68 8.32
CA ILE A 104 7.78 5.64 8.89
C ILE A 104 6.37 5.10 8.63
N LEU A 105 5.73 4.59 9.68
CA LEU A 105 4.43 3.93 9.58
C LEU A 105 3.25 4.92 9.64
N HIS A 106 2.42 4.90 8.61
CA HIS A 106 1.17 5.66 8.51
C HIS A 106 -0.04 4.73 8.52
N ARG A 107 -1.04 5.05 9.34
CA ARG A 107 -2.32 4.31 9.39
C ARG A 107 -3.48 5.09 8.78
N GLU A 108 -3.29 6.37 8.60
CA GLU A 108 -4.26 7.32 8.08
C GLU A 108 -3.70 8.00 6.84
N PRO A 109 -4.56 8.59 5.99
CA PRO A 109 -4.12 9.43 4.89
C PRO A 109 -3.17 10.53 5.32
N VAL A 110 -2.24 10.88 4.44
CA VAL A 110 -1.25 11.94 4.67
C VAL A 110 -1.31 12.96 3.55
N THR A 111 -1.42 14.22 3.94
CA THR A 111 -1.20 15.36 3.04
C THR A 111 0.23 15.85 3.20
N LYS A 112 0.97 15.98 2.10
CA LYS A 112 2.36 16.46 2.11
C LYS A 112 2.64 17.44 0.98
N ILE A 113 3.42 18.49 1.25
CA ILE A 113 3.92 19.39 0.22
C ILE A 113 5.32 18.94 -0.19
N ILE A 114 5.51 18.67 -1.47
CA ILE A 114 6.76 18.20 -2.07
C ILE A 114 7.05 19.10 -3.27
N ASN A 115 8.20 19.78 -3.26
CA ASN A 115 8.58 20.72 -4.32
C ASN A 115 7.49 21.76 -4.66
N GLY A 116 6.76 22.23 -3.64
CA GLY A 116 5.65 23.18 -3.82
C GLY A 116 4.35 22.58 -4.38
N LYS A 117 4.34 21.27 -4.65
CA LYS A 117 3.16 20.51 -5.07
C LYS A 117 2.53 19.82 -3.87
N LYS A 118 1.21 19.84 -3.75
CA LYS A 118 0.48 19.22 -2.65
C LYS A 118 0.00 17.82 -3.04
N PHE A 119 0.40 16.85 -2.25
CA PHE A 119 0.08 15.43 -2.41
C PHE A 119 -0.91 14.98 -1.35
N PHE A 120 -1.94 14.25 -1.75
CA PHE A 120 -2.77 13.42 -0.88
C PHE A 120 -2.39 11.96 -1.07
N LEU A 121 -1.97 11.28 -0.01
CA LEU A 121 -1.47 9.90 -0.06
C LEU A 121 -2.29 9.01 0.87
N ALA A 122 -2.84 7.92 0.34
CA ALA A 122 -3.57 6.93 1.13
C ALA A 122 -3.49 5.55 0.48
N HIS A 123 -3.78 4.49 1.25
CA HIS A 123 -4.02 3.18 0.63
C HIS A 123 -5.34 3.19 -0.18
N GLY A 124 -6.43 3.71 0.40
CA GLY A 124 -7.72 3.87 -0.27
C GLY A 124 -8.85 3.04 0.32
N ASP A 125 -8.53 2.04 1.15
CA ASP A 125 -9.54 1.18 1.78
C ASP A 125 -10.52 1.98 2.66
N GLY A 126 -11.82 1.84 2.36
CA GLY A 126 -12.87 2.52 3.12
C GLY A 126 -12.97 4.03 2.91
N LEU A 127 -12.25 4.60 1.94
CA LEU A 127 -12.49 5.98 1.48
C LEU A 127 -13.68 6.04 0.51
N GLY A 128 -14.33 7.20 0.45
CA GLY A 128 -15.49 7.44 -0.41
C GLY A 128 -16.81 6.81 0.05
N PRO A 129 -17.87 6.97 -0.76
CA PRO A 129 -19.19 6.42 -0.46
C PRO A 129 -19.18 4.89 -0.57
N GLY A 130 -20.04 4.21 0.20
CA GLY A 130 -20.14 2.75 0.17
C GLY A 130 -19.25 2.02 1.17
N ASP A 131 -18.95 0.75 0.86
CA ASP A 131 -18.14 -0.19 1.66
C ASP A 131 -18.54 -0.30 3.14
N ARG A 132 -19.83 -0.17 3.43
CA ARG A 132 -20.37 -0.23 4.79
C ARG A 132 -19.99 -1.52 5.51
N GLY A 133 -19.93 -2.65 4.78
CA GLY A 133 -19.49 -3.94 5.31
C GLY A 133 -18.02 -3.88 5.75
N TYR A 134 -17.13 -3.47 4.84
CA TYR A 134 -15.71 -3.32 5.16
C TYR A 134 -15.46 -2.29 6.27
N LYS A 135 -16.12 -1.12 6.25
CA LYS A 135 -16.02 -0.10 7.31
C LYS A 135 -16.42 -0.65 8.69
N ARG A 136 -17.39 -1.56 8.76
CA ARG A 136 -17.74 -2.27 10.01
C ARG A 136 -16.69 -3.29 10.39
N LEU A 137 -16.19 -4.09 9.43
CA LEU A 137 -15.12 -5.06 9.66
C LEU A 137 -13.83 -4.38 10.14
N LYS A 138 -13.44 -3.23 9.56
CA LYS A 138 -12.30 -2.44 9.98
C LYS A 138 -12.40 -2.06 11.47
N LYS A 139 -13.59 -1.62 11.93
CA LYS A 139 -13.82 -1.34 13.37
C LYS A 139 -13.67 -2.57 14.26
N ILE A 140 -14.02 -3.75 13.76
CA ILE A 140 -13.84 -5.02 14.47
C ILE A 140 -12.34 -5.35 14.53
N PHE A 141 -11.61 -5.25 13.42
CA PHE A 141 -10.17 -5.55 13.35
C PHE A 141 -9.30 -4.58 14.15
N THR A 142 -9.70 -3.31 14.26
CA THR A 142 -8.99 -2.30 15.04
C THR A 142 -9.45 -2.23 16.50
N SER A 143 -10.43 -3.04 16.92
CA SER A 143 -10.86 -3.09 18.32
C SER A 143 -9.75 -3.63 19.22
N PRO A 144 -9.32 -2.89 20.27
CA PRO A 144 -8.26 -3.36 21.18
C PRO A 144 -8.59 -4.69 21.87
N ILE A 145 -9.87 -4.93 22.17
CA ILE A 145 -10.32 -6.17 22.83
C ILE A 145 -10.21 -7.36 21.88
N LEU A 146 -10.69 -7.19 20.64
CA LEU A 146 -10.64 -8.26 19.65
C LEU A 146 -9.21 -8.52 19.19
N HIS A 147 -8.42 -7.47 19.05
CA HIS A 147 -6.99 -7.58 18.80
C HIS A 147 -6.28 -8.36 19.94
N TRP A 148 -6.58 -8.02 21.20
CA TRP A 148 -6.05 -8.75 22.35
C TRP A 148 -6.48 -10.22 22.36
N LEU A 149 -7.74 -10.53 22.07
CA LEU A 149 -8.24 -11.91 21.98
C LEU A 149 -7.52 -12.69 20.87
N PHE A 150 -7.39 -12.09 19.68
CA PHE A 150 -6.72 -12.71 18.55
C PHE A 150 -5.23 -12.99 18.85
N SER A 151 -4.57 -12.10 19.60
CA SER A 151 -3.17 -12.28 20.03
C SER A 151 -2.94 -13.52 20.90
N ARG A 152 -3.99 -14.13 21.47
CA ARG A 152 -3.92 -15.36 22.28
C ARG A 152 -4.08 -16.63 21.46
N ILE A 153 -4.52 -16.52 20.22
CA ILE A 153 -4.60 -17.66 19.30
C ILE A 153 -3.16 -17.99 18.89
N HIS A 154 -2.80 -19.27 19.01
CA HIS A 154 -1.48 -19.74 18.58
C HIS A 154 -1.20 -19.29 17.13
N PRO A 155 -0.01 -18.74 16.81
CA PRO A 155 0.28 -18.18 15.49
C PRO A 155 -0.14 -19.10 14.32
N ASN A 156 0.26 -20.36 14.33
CA ASN A 156 -0.14 -21.32 13.28
C ASN A 156 -1.66 -21.39 13.04
N ALA A 157 -2.47 -21.33 14.10
CA ALA A 157 -3.93 -21.37 13.99
C ALA A 157 -4.48 -20.02 13.48
N ALA A 158 -3.97 -18.90 13.99
CA ALA A 158 -4.38 -17.56 13.57
C ALA A 158 -4.08 -17.31 12.08
N PHE A 159 -2.87 -17.61 11.62
CA PHE A 159 -2.49 -17.51 10.21
C PHE A 159 -3.31 -18.48 9.34
N SER A 160 -3.62 -19.69 9.82
CA SER A 160 -4.50 -20.61 9.08
C SER A 160 -5.91 -20.03 8.89
N ILE A 161 -6.47 -19.38 9.91
CA ILE A 161 -7.78 -18.72 9.83
C ILE A 161 -7.71 -17.54 8.85
N ALA A 162 -6.69 -16.69 9.01
CA ALA A 162 -6.50 -15.50 8.19
C ALA A 162 -6.32 -15.82 6.71
N HIS A 163 -5.45 -16.78 6.36
CA HIS A 163 -5.25 -17.17 4.96
C HIS A 163 -6.50 -17.79 4.34
N LYS A 164 -7.26 -18.59 5.09
CA LYS A 164 -8.55 -19.11 4.63
C LYS A 164 -9.54 -18.00 4.35
N TRP A 165 -9.67 -17.04 5.26
CA TRP A 165 -10.56 -15.89 5.05
C TRP A 165 -10.09 -15.04 3.86
N SER A 166 -8.80 -14.71 3.80
CA SER A 166 -8.21 -13.94 2.71
C SER A 166 -8.52 -14.58 1.34
N ASN A 167 -8.34 -15.91 1.22
CA ASN A 167 -8.69 -16.67 0.01
C ASN A 167 -10.19 -16.60 -0.31
N SER A 168 -11.06 -16.89 0.66
CA SER A 168 -12.51 -16.83 0.43
C SER A 168 -13.01 -15.42 0.07
N SER A 169 -12.43 -14.38 0.67
CA SER A 169 -12.78 -12.99 0.34
C SER A 169 -12.37 -12.62 -1.08
N ARG A 170 -11.25 -13.15 -1.58
CA ARG A 170 -10.84 -12.98 -2.97
C ARG A 170 -11.72 -13.75 -3.93
N GLU A 171 -12.01 -15.02 -3.63
CA GLU A 171 -12.91 -15.84 -4.45
C GLU A 171 -14.30 -15.19 -4.59
N ALA A 172 -14.81 -14.59 -3.51
CA ALA A 172 -16.07 -13.85 -3.52
C ALA A 172 -16.02 -12.55 -4.34
N LYS A 173 -14.85 -11.92 -4.48
CA LYS A 173 -14.65 -10.67 -5.25
C LYS A 173 -14.20 -10.92 -6.71
N GLY A 174 -13.78 -12.14 -7.04
CA GLY A 174 -13.14 -12.49 -8.31
C GLY A 174 -11.62 -12.30 -8.27
N LEU A 175 -10.87 -13.22 -8.89
CA LEU A 175 -9.39 -13.19 -8.95
C LEU A 175 -8.83 -12.08 -9.86
N VAL A 176 -9.67 -11.50 -10.72
CA VAL A 176 -9.31 -10.46 -11.68
C VAL A 176 -9.89 -9.15 -11.16
N ALA A 177 -9.04 -8.14 -10.98
CA ALA A 177 -9.48 -6.79 -10.66
C ALA A 177 -10.55 -6.37 -11.69
N GLU A 178 -11.75 -6.03 -11.22
CA GLU A 178 -12.82 -5.60 -12.11
C GLU A 178 -12.32 -4.42 -12.95
N SER A 179 -12.51 -4.50 -14.26
CA SER A 179 -12.13 -3.43 -15.19
C SER A 179 -12.69 -2.08 -14.71
N PHE A 180 -11.92 -1.01 -14.90
CA PHE A 180 -12.31 0.36 -14.57
C PHE A 180 -13.77 0.62 -14.95
N LYS A 181 -14.61 0.93 -13.94
CA LYS A 181 -16.07 0.99 -14.10
C LYS A 181 -16.58 2.35 -14.58
N GLY A 182 -15.67 3.27 -14.86
CA GLY A 182 -15.95 4.67 -15.18
C GLY A 182 -15.83 5.57 -13.95
N VAL A 183 -15.53 6.85 -14.21
CA VAL A 183 -15.21 7.88 -13.20
C VAL A 183 -16.23 7.95 -12.07
N ASP A 184 -17.52 7.87 -12.37
CA ASP A 184 -18.59 8.04 -11.36
C ASP A 184 -18.93 6.77 -10.58
N LYS A 185 -18.34 5.63 -10.95
CA LYS A 185 -18.52 4.34 -10.28
C LYS A 185 -17.31 3.90 -9.47
N GLU A 186 -16.20 4.65 -9.54
CA GLU A 186 -15.02 4.40 -8.72
C GLU A 186 -15.09 5.22 -7.43
N ASN A 187 -15.28 4.55 -6.29
CA ASN A 187 -15.46 5.21 -4.98
C ASN A 187 -14.31 6.18 -4.63
N LEU A 188 -13.07 5.83 -5.00
CA LEU A 188 -11.90 6.67 -4.77
C LEU A 188 -11.89 7.93 -5.64
N VAL A 189 -12.39 7.84 -6.87
CA VAL A 189 -12.49 9.00 -7.76
C VAL A 189 -13.60 9.94 -7.27
N VAL A 190 -14.72 9.38 -6.82
CA VAL A 190 -15.79 10.17 -6.17
C VAL A 190 -15.26 10.83 -4.90
N PHE A 191 -14.53 10.10 -4.06
CA PHE A 191 -13.88 10.66 -2.87
C PHE A 191 -12.95 11.83 -3.24
N ALA A 192 -12.06 11.64 -4.21
CA ALA A 192 -11.12 12.66 -4.65
C ALA A 192 -11.83 13.94 -5.12
N LYS A 193 -12.91 13.79 -5.91
CA LYS A 193 -13.73 14.94 -6.35
C LYS A 193 -14.39 15.66 -5.17
N GLU A 194 -14.83 14.95 -4.13
CA GLU A 194 -15.41 15.59 -2.95
C GLU A 194 -14.36 16.34 -2.13
N GLU A 195 -13.18 15.75 -1.92
CA GLU A 195 -12.08 16.42 -1.19
C GLU A 195 -11.61 17.70 -1.90
N LEU A 196 -11.56 17.70 -3.24
CA LEU A 196 -11.18 18.88 -4.03
C LEU A 196 -12.12 20.09 -3.85
N LYS A 197 -13.36 19.88 -3.41
CA LYS A 197 -14.28 21.00 -3.08
C LYS A 197 -13.86 21.77 -1.84
N TYR A 198 -13.05 21.17 -0.97
CA TYR A 198 -12.63 21.76 0.30
C TYR A 198 -11.19 22.25 0.23
N GLU A 199 -10.32 21.52 -0.46
CA GLU A 199 -8.89 21.80 -0.51
C GLU A 199 -8.27 21.37 -1.85
N HIS A 200 -7.44 22.23 -2.42
CA HIS A 200 -6.72 21.93 -3.67
C HIS A 200 -5.58 20.94 -3.43
N PHE A 201 -5.43 19.97 -4.34
CA PHE A 201 -4.30 19.04 -4.42
C PHE A 201 -3.74 19.01 -5.84
N ASP A 202 -2.42 18.93 -5.99
CA ASP A 202 -1.81 18.70 -7.30
C ASP A 202 -1.85 17.20 -7.68
N TYR A 203 -1.68 16.32 -6.69
CA TYR A 203 -1.65 14.87 -6.88
C TYR A 203 -2.41 14.15 -5.76
N MET A 204 -3.26 13.20 -6.12
CA MET A 204 -3.88 12.27 -5.16
C MET A 204 -3.52 10.84 -5.57
N ILE A 205 -2.78 10.13 -4.71
CA ILE A 205 -2.21 8.81 -5.01
C ILE A 205 -2.79 7.76 -4.06
N PHE A 206 -3.32 6.68 -4.65
CA PHE A 206 -4.00 5.59 -3.96
C PHE A 206 -3.49 4.22 -4.42
N GLY A 207 -3.74 3.17 -3.63
CA GLY A 207 -3.62 1.76 -4.01
C GLY A 207 -4.99 1.06 -3.96
N HIS A 208 -5.06 -0.15 -3.40
CA HIS A 208 -6.28 -0.88 -3.04
C HIS A 208 -7.15 -1.40 -4.20
N ARG A 209 -7.33 -0.65 -5.29
CA ARG A 209 -8.19 -1.08 -6.40
C ARG A 209 -7.53 -2.09 -7.34
N HIS A 210 -6.21 -2.28 -7.25
CA HIS A 210 -5.43 -3.16 -8.14
C HIS A 210 -5.56 -2.84 -9.64
N VAL A 211 -6.04 -1.65 -10.00
CA VAL A 211 -6.18 -1.23 -11.40
C VAL A 211 -5.37 0.05 -11.59
N PRO A 212 -4.32 0.05 -12.44
CA PRO A 212 -3.57 1.26 -12.72
C PRO A 212 -4.46 2.27 -13.43
N ILE A 213 -4.69 3.43 -12.80
CA ILE A 213 -5.57 4.50 -13.32
C ILE A 213 -4.83 5.82 -13.17
N VAL A 214 -4.81 6.61 -14.25
CA VAL A 214 -4.36 8.00 -14.23
C VAL A 214 -5.47 8.85 -14.81
N LEU A 215 -5.99 9.79 -14.04
CA LEU A 215 -7.06 10.70 -14.46
C LEU A 215 -6.67 12.13 -14.14
N GLN A 216 -6.94 13.04 -15.06
CA GLN A 216 -6.92 14.47 -14.78
C GLN A 216 -8.30 14.85 -14.22
N LEU A 217 -8.34 15.31 -12.98
CA LEU A 217 -9.54 15.87 -12.35
C LEU A 217 -9.57 17.39 -12.54
N GLU A 218 -10.63 18.01 -12.04
CA GLU A 218 -10.77 19.48 -11.97
C GLU A 218 -9.62 20.11 -11.16
N ASP A 219 -9.46 21.43 -11.29
CA ASP A 219 -8.40 22.22 -10.65
C ASP A 219 -6.97 21.76 -10.93
N ASN A 220 -6.73 21.10 -12.07
CA ASN A 220 -5.43 20.51 -12.43
C ASN A 220 -4.91 19.45 -11.43
N CYS A 221 -5.79 18.81 -10.65
CA CYS A 221 -5.42 17.67 -9.80
C CYS A 221 -5.26 16.38 -10.62
N GLN A 222 -4.12 15.70 -10.52
CA GLN A 222 -3.93 14.37 -11.11
C GLN A 222 -4.24 13.28 -10.08
N PHE A 223 -5.27 12.48 -10.37
CA PHE A 223 -5.61 11.28 -9.62
C PHE A 223 -4.83 10.08 -10.16
N VAL A 224 -4.17 9.35 -9.27
CA VAL A 224 -3.43 8.13 -9.59
C VAL A 224 -3.87 7.01 -8.67
N ASN A 225 -4.45 5.96 -9.24
CA ASN A 225 -4.56 4.67 -8.56
C ASN A 225 -3.41 3.78 -9.05
N LEU A 226 -2.57 3.34 -8.13
CA LEU A 226 -1.52 2.38 -8.39
C LEU A 226 -2.14 1.03 -8.77
N GLY A 227 -1.54 0.34 -9.74
CA GLY A 227 -1.78 -1.07 -9.92
C GLY A 227 -1.00 -1.90 -8.89
N ASP A 228 -1.10 -3.21 -9.00
CA ASP A 228 -0.47 -4.16 -8.10
C ASP A 228 0.85 -4.72 -8.62
N TRP A 229 1.56 -5.49 -7.79
CA TRP A 229 2.75 -6.24 -8.19
C TRP A 229 2.48 -7.71 -8.54
N ILE A 230 1.23 -8.06 -8.87
CA ILE A 230 0.79 -9.43 -9.17
C ILE A 230 0.60 -9.61 -10.68
N THR A 231 -0.12 -8.68 -11.32
CA THR A 231 -0.48 -8.70 -12.74
C THR A 231 0.05 -7.47 -13.46
N HIS A 232 0.00 -6.29 -12.85
CA HIS A 232 0.31 -5.03 -13.52
C HIS A 232 1.78 -4.61 -13.36
N PHE A 233 2.40 -4.90 -12.22
CA PHE A 233 3.76 -4.51 -11.87
C PHE A 233 4.02 -3.00 -12.02
N THR A 234 3.08 -2.17 -11.57
CA THR A 234 3.18 -0.71 -11.73
C THR A 234 3.69 0.01 -10.48
N TYR A 235 4.33 1.14 -10.70
CA TYR A 235 4.74 2.09 -9.66
C TYR A 235 4.60 3.51 -10.21
N ALA A 236 4.41 4.50 -9.34
CA ALA A 236 4.49 5.90 -9.74
C ALA A 236 5.85 6.50 -9.36
N VAL A 237 6.32 7.45 -10.15
CA VAL A 237 7.55 8.20 -9.90
C VAL A 237 7.31 9.69 -10.10
N PHE A 238 7.75 10.49 -9.13
CA PHE A 238 7.79 11.94 -9.21
C PHE A 238 9.24 12.39 -9.37
N ASP A 239 9.55 13.06 -10.48
CA ASP A 239 10.90 13.49 -10.83
C ASP A 239 11.30 14.86 -10.24
N GLY A 240 10.35 15.51 -9.57
CA GLY A 240 10.50 16.85 -9.02
C GLY A 240 9.62 17.90 -9.67
N ASP A 241 9.07 17.60 -10.84
CA ASP A 241 8.11 18.43 -11.58
C ASP A 241 6.84 17.64 -11.93
N LYS A 242 6.98 16.39 -12.41
CA LYS A 242 5.87 15.58 -12.92
C LYS A 242 5.80 14.21 -12.27
N LEU A 243 4.56 13.74 -12.10
CA LEU A 243 4.24 12.39 -11.65
C LEU A 243 3.88 11.52 -12.86
N GLU A 244 4.52 10.36 -12.95
CA GLU A 244 4.27 9.38 -14.02
C GLU A 244 4.01 8.00 -13.42
N LEU A 245 2.98 7.30 -13.90
CA LEU A 245 2.75 5.90 -13.61
C LEU A 245 3.52 5.04 -14.63
N LYS A 246 4.37 4.12 -14.16
CA LYS A 246 5.24 3.27 -14.97
C LYS A 246 5.00 1.80 -14.68
N GLU A 247 5.34 0.97 -15.64
CA GLU A 247 5.34 -0.49 -15.54
C GLU A 247 6.78 -0.99 -15.34
N TYR A 248 6.96 -2.00 -14.48
CA TYR A 248 8.23 -2.65 -14.22
C TYR A 248 8.22 -4.05 -14.84
N ARG A 249 9.03 -4.26 -15.88
CA ARG A 249 9.15 -5.53 -16.62
C ARG A 249 10.53 -6.16 -16.41
#